data_AF-A0A9D5VX02-F1
#
_entry.id   AF-A0A9D5VX02-F1
#
_cell.length_a   1.000
_cell.length_b   1.000
_cell.length_c   1.000
_cell.angle_alpha   90.00
_cell.angle_beta   90.00
_cell.angle_gamma   90.00
#
_symmetry.space_group_name_H-M   'P 1'
#
loop_
_entity.id
_entity.type
_entity.pdbx_description
1 polymer ?
#
loop_
_entity_poly.entity_id
_entity_poly.type
_entity_poly.pdbx_seq_one_letter_code
_entity_poly.pdbx_strand_id
1 'polypeptide(L)'
;MLKNVSMVTKIVAGFVILLVILCGIAVIGYNSLSNSNDGFSAYRNLARDTNLAGRIQANILKARLNVKDFIATSDDDDIKQVNKWVNTIKEFVKEGEKEILNSKRAAMIVEISKKIIEYDDSFNNVFKLKNECESLTKEILNVKGAEIVKKLEDILLASEKDKDFAIYSDVANAIKNFLLVRLSANKFFKSNYKEDLDSSNVSLLHFKERLDEVGKELKTSEGLRIYSDIVASMEEYKKTFSVISANQLKFMDIIENTLNKLGPEIAD
;
A
#
# COMPACT_ATOMS: atom_id res chain seq x y z
N MET A 1 -55.64 -26.79 -65.27
CA MET A 1 -54.84 -27.02 -66.50
C MET A 1 -53.86 -28.21 -66.40
N LEU A 2 -54.09 -29.23 -65.55
CA LEU A 2 -53.17 -30.36 -65.34
C LEU A 2 -53.71 -31.72 -65.85
N LYS A 3 -54.65 -31.72 -66.80
CA LYS A 3 -55.35 -32.96 -67.21
C LYS A 3 -54.59 -33.81 -68.24
N ASN A 4 -53.54 -33.27 -68.90
CA ASN A 4 -52.79 -33.95 -69.99
C ASN A 4 -51.27 -34.05 -69.73
N VAL A 5 -50.85 -34.29 -68.47
CA VAL A 5 -49.42 -34.41 -68.13
C VAL A 5 -49.00 -35.89 -68.12
N SER A 6 -47.95 -36.24 -68.89
CA SER A 6 -47.43 -37.61 -68.99
C SER A 6 -46.99 -38.17 -67.64
N MET A 7 -47.05 -39.50 -67.47
CA MET A 7 -46.69 -40.17 -66.21
C MET A 7 -45.23 -39.91 -65.81
N VAL A 8 -44.32 -39.82 -66.80
CA VAL A 8 -42.91 -39.49 -66.61
C VAL A 8 -42.74 -38.09 -66.02
N THR A 9 -43.48 -37.10 -66.53
CA THR A 9 -43.40 -35.72 -66.05
C THR A 9 -43.84 -35.59 -64.59
N LYS A 10 -44.83 -36.38 -64.14
CA LYS A 10 -45.26 -36.40 -62.74
C LYS A 10 -44.20 -36.96 -61.80
N ILE A 11 -43.50 -38.02 -62.23
CA ILE A 11 -42.39 -38.63 -61.47
C ILE A 11 -41.21 -37.66 -61.37
N VAL A 12 -40.80 -37.07 -62.49
CA VAL A 12 -39.70 -36.08 -62.52
C VAL A 12 -40.05 -34.85 -61.68
N ALA A 13 -41.27 -34.32 -61.76
CA ALA A 13 -41.70 -33.18 -60.95
C ALA A 13 -41.64 -33.49 -59.44
N GLY A 14 -42.09 -34.67 -59.03
CA GLY A 14 -41.97 -35.13 -57.65
C GLY A 14 -40.51 -35.21 -57.19
N PHE A 15 -39.62 -35.74 -58.04
CA PHE A 15 -38.20 -35.85 -57.75
C PHE A 15 -37.51 -34.48 -57.66
N VAL A 16 -37.85 -33.54 -58.54
CA VAL A 16 -37.35 -32.15 -58.51
C VAL A 16 -37.82 -31.43 -57.25
N ILE A 17 -39.09 -31.55 -56.87
CA ILE A 17 -39.62 -30.98 -55.62
C ILE A 17 -38.86 -31.55 -54.42
N LEU A 18 -38.62 -32.86 -54.40
CA LEU A 18 -37.88 -33.52 -53.33
C LEU A 18 -36.44 -33.00 -53.25
N LEU A 19 -35.75 -32.85 -54.39
CA LEU A 19 -34.42 -32.24 -54.50
C LEU A 19 -34.40 -30.79 -53.98
N VAL A 20 -35.39 -29.97 -54.34
CA VAL A 20 -35.51 -28.58 -53.88
C VAL A 20 -35.68 -28.52 -52.37
N ILE A 21 -36.51 -29.39 -51.79
CA ILE A 21 -36.69 -29.49 -50.33
C ILE A 21 -35.36 -29.89 -49.67
N LEU A 22 -34.63 -30.85 -50.25
CA LEU A 22 -33.35 -31.33 -49.72
C LEU A 22 -32.27 -30.24 -49.74
N CYS A 23 -32.20 -29.46 -50.82
CA CYS A 23 -31.35 -28.27 -50.90
C CYS A 23 -31.74 -27.22 -49.86
N GLY A 24 -33.04 -26.98 -49.66
CA GLY A 24 -33.54 -26.05 -48.64
C GLY A 24 -33.10 -26.45 -47.22
N ILE A 25 -33.24 -27.74 -46.87
CA ILE A 25 -32.79 -28.27 -45.58
C ILE A 25 -31.27 -28.15 -45.45
N ALA A 26 -30.51 -28.44 -46.51
CA ALA A 26 -29.04 -28.31 -46.50
C ALA A 26 -28.59 -26.86 -46.24
N VAL A 27 -29.24 -25.87 -46.87
CA VAL A 27 -28.94 -24.44 -46.64
C VAL A 27 -29.31 -24.02 -45.21
N ILE A 28 -30.47 -24.43 -44.71
CA ILE A 28 -30.89 -24.14 -43.32
C ILE A 28 -29.92 -24.82 -42.33
N GLY A 29 -29.56 -26.07 -42.58
CA GLY A 29 -28.61 -26.82 -41.75
C GLY A 29 -27.23 -26.17 -41.73
N TYR A 30 -26.71 -25.75 -42.89
CA TYR A 30 -25.46 -25.01 -42.99
C TYR A 30 -25.49 -23.70 -42.20
N ASN A 31 -26.53 -22.88 -42.38
CA ASN A 31 -26.67 -21.62 -41.66
C ASN A 31 -26.81 -21.82 -40.15
N SER A 32 -27.59 -22.82 -39.73
CA SER A 32 -27.76 -23.17 -38.32
C SER A 32 -26.45 -23.64 -37.68
N LEU A 33 -25.67 -24.44 -38.40
CA LEU A 33 -24.37 -24.93 -37.95
C LEU A 33 -23.33 -23.79 -37.88
N SER A 34 -23.28 -22.93 -38.89
CA SER A 34 -22.40 -21.76 -38.92
C SER A 34 -22.70 -20.81 -37.76
N ASN A 35 -23.98 -20.45 -37.57
CA ASN A 35 -24.40 -19.58 -36.46
C ASN A 35 -24.08 -20.19 -35.09
N SER A 36 -24.22 -21.51 -34.96
CA SER A 36 -23.87 -22.22 -33.73
C SER A 36 -22.36 -22.20 -33.48
N ASN A 37 -21.54 -22.39 -34.52
CA ASN A 37 -20.09 -22.31 -34.43
C ASN A 37 -19.61 -20.91 -34.00
N ASP A 38 -20.21 -19.85 -34.54
CA ASP A 38 -19.92 -18.47 -34.13
C ASP A 38 -20.32 -18.21 -32.67
N GLY A 39 -21.48 -18.72 -32.24
CA GLY A 39 -21.92 -18.67 -30.85
C GLY A 39 -20.95 -19.36 -29.88
N PHE A 40 -20.44 -20.54 -30.24
CA PHE A 40 -19.42 -21.25 -29.45
C PHE A 40 -18.09 -20.49 -29.39
N SER A 41 -17.67 -19.86 -30.48
CA SER A 41 -16.46 -19.03 -30.52
C SER A 41 -16.59 -17.81 -29.62
N ALA A 42 -17.72 -17.09 -29.71
CA ALA A 42 -18.02 -15.96 -28.84
C ALA A 42 -18.07 -16.35 -27.36
N TYR A 43 -18.73 -17.47 -27.04
CA TYR A 43 -18.77 -18.00 -25.67
C TYR A 43 -17.37 -18.37 -25.17
N ARG A 44 -16.55 -19.02 -25.99
CA ARG A 44 -15.17 -19.38 -25.63
C ARG A 44 -14.30 -18.16 -25.34
N ASN A 45 -14.41 -17.12 -26.15
CA ASN A 45 -13.69 -15.85 -25.92
C ASN A 45 -14.16 -15.20 -24.63
N LEU A 46 -15.48 -15.11 -24.40
CA LEU A 46 -16.02 -14.57 -23.16
C LEU A 46 -15.54 -15.36 -21.93
N ALA A 47 -15.57 -16.69 -21.98
CA ALA A 47 -15.11 -17.53 -20.89
C ALA A 47 -13.60 -17.36 -20.59
N ARG A 48 -12.77 -17.16 -21.62
CA ARG A 48 -11.34 -16.84 -21.43
C ARG A 48 -11.17 -15.48 -20.77
N ASP A 49 -11.85 -14.46 -21.27
CA ASP A 49 -11.79 -13.11 -20.71
C ASP A 49 -12.25 -13.09 -19.24
N THR A 50 -13.31 -13.82 -18.90
CA THR A 50 -13.81 -13.97 -17.53
C THR A 50 -12.79 -14.69 -16.63
N ASN A 51 -12.15 -15.76 -17.11
CA ASN A 51 -11.11 -16.45 -16.34
C ASN A 51 -9.90 -15.55 -16.09
N LEU A 52 -9.49 -14.76 -17.08
CA LEU A 52 -8.40 -13.81 -16.94
C LEU A 52 -8.73 -12.74 -15.88
N ALA A 53 -9.93 -12.15 -15.97
CA ALA A 53 -10.41 -11.20 -14.97
C ALA A 53 -10.43 -11.81 -13.55
N GLY A 54 -10.93 -13.04 -13.41
CA GLY A 54 -10.93 -13.74 -12.12
C GLY A 54 -9.51 -14.00 -11.57
N ARG A 55 -8.53 -14.26 -12.44
CA ARG A 55 -7.12 -14.40 -12.04
C ARG A 55 -6.54 -13.06 -11.59
N ILE A 56 -6.80 -11.97 -12.31
CA ILE A 56 -6.39 -10.63 -11.90
C ILE A 56 -6.97 -10.30 -10.52
N GLN A 57 -8.29 -10.48 -10.35
CA GLN A 57 -9.00 -10.24 -9.10
C GLN A 57 -8.42 -11.06 -7.93
N ALA A 58 -8.21 -12.37 -8.11
CA ALA A 58 -7.66 -13.22 -7.06
C ALA A 58 -6.25 -12.79 -6.64
N ASN A 59 -5.40 -12.38 -7.59
CA ASN A 59 -4.03 -11.97 -7.28
C ASN A 59 -3.96 -10.57 -6.68
N ILE A 60 -4.81 -9.62 -7.07
CA ILE A 60 -4.86 -8.31 -6.39
C ILE A 60 -5.35 -8.46 -4.94
N LEU A 61 -6.31 -9.34 -4.67
CA LEU A 61 -6.75 -9.63 -3.30
C LEU A 61 -5.62 -10.21 -2.45
N LYS A 62 -4.79 -11.09 -3.03
CA LYS A 62 -3.58 -11.61 -2.35
C LYS A 62 -2.54 -10.52 -2.13
N ALA A 63 -2.27 -9.68 -3.13
CA ALA A 63 -1.36 -8.55 -2.97
C ALA A 63 -1.83 -7.64 -1.82
N ARG A 64 -3.12 -7.28 -1.79
CA ARG A 64 -3.72 -6.47 -0.73
C ARG A 64 -3.59 -7.10 0.66
N LEU A 65 -3.75 -8.42 0.78
CA LEU A 65 -3.54 -9.12 2.04
C LEU A 65 -2.09 -9.00 2.51
N ASN A 66 -1.12 -9.26 1.63
CA ASN A 66 0.30 -9.17 1.98
C ASN A 66 0.74 -7.72 2.25
N VAL A 67 0.13 -6.72 1.61
CA VAL A 67 0.33 -5.30 1.96
C VAL A 67 -0.16 -5.03 3.38
N LYS A 68 -1.32 -5.56 3.78
CA LYS A 68 -1.82 -5.43 5.16
C LYS A 68 -0.92 -6.12 6.17
N ASP A 69 -0.42 -7.31 5.82
CA ASP A 69 0.54 -8.04 6.65
C ASP A 69 1.81 -7.21 6.84
N PHE A 70 2.40 -6.67 5.75
CA PHE A 70 3.54 -5.76 5.82
C PHE A 70 3.29 -4.54 6.71
N ILE A 71 2.13 -3.91 6.61
CA ILE A 71 1.77 -2.76 7.46
C ILE A 71 1.75 -3.15 8.94
N ALA A 72 1.36 -4.39 9.26
CA ALA A 72 1.27 -4.88 10.63
C ALA A 72 2.61 -5.38 11.20
N THR A 73 3.42 -6.07 10.39
CA THR A 73 4.63 -6.79 10.83
C THR A 73 5.92 -6.06 10.47
N SER A 74 5.93 -5.32 9.36
CA SER A 74 7.13 -4.74 8.73
C SER A 74 8.15 -5.81 8.32
N ASP A 75 7.68 -7.01 7.96
CA ASP A 75 8.55 -8.11 7.54
C ASP A 75 9.02 -7.93 6.08
N ASP A 76 10.33 -8.06 5.86
CA ASP A 76 10.95 -8.02 4.53
C ASP A 76 10.53 -9.21 3.64
N ASP A 77 9.98 -10.29 4.21
CA ASP A 77 9.40 -11.36 3.41
C ASP A 77 8.05 -10.97 2.76
N ASP A 78 7.33 -10.01 3.34
CA ASP A 78 6.03 -9.55 2.81
C ASP A 78 6.20 -8.79 1.48
N ILE A 79 7.28 -8.01 1.31
CA ILE A 79 7.56 -7.35 0.02
C ILE A 79 7.80 -8.36 -1.10
N LYS A 80 8.46 -9.49 -0.81
CA LYS A 80 8.66 -10.56 -1.82
C LYS A 80 7.32 -11.12 -2.28
N GLN A 81 6.38 -11.29 -1.35
CA GLN A 81 5.06 -11.82 -1.65
C GLN A 81 4.20 -10.81 -2.41
N VAL A 82 4.19 -9.53 -2.00
CA VAL A 82 3.50 -8.48 -2.76
C VAL A 82 4.03 -8.40 -4.18
N ASN A 83 5.36 -8.35 -4.35
CA ASN A 83 6.01 -8.31 -5.66
C ASN A 83 5.64 -9.52 -6.52
N LYS A 84 5.61 -10.71 -5.93
CA LYS A 84 5.19 -11.93 -6.63
C LYS A 84 3.77 -11.79 -7.19
N TRP A 85 2.81 -11.37 -6.36
CA TRP A 85 1.42 -11.25 -6.78
C TRP A 85 1.23 -10.12 -7.80
N VAL A 86 1.86 -8.97 -7.59
CA VAL A 86 1.82 -7.83 -8.54
C VAL A 86 2.41 -8.22 -9.90
N ASN A 87 3.56 -8.89 -9.91
CA ASN A 87 4.17 -9.36 -11.17
C ASN A 87 3.27 -10.38 -11.89
N THR A 88 2.65 -11.29 -11.14
CA THR A 88 1.67 -12.24 -11.68
C THR A 88 0.47 -11.51 -12.32
N ILE A 89 -0.02 -10.43 -11.70
CA ILE A 89 -1.09 -9.61 -12.29
C ILE A 89 -0.62 -8.94 -13.58
N LYS A 90 0.59 -8.35 -13.59
CA LYS A 90 1.18 -7.72 -14.78
C LYS A 90 1.31 -8.70 -15.95
N GLU A 91 1.60 -9.97 -15.68
CA GLU A 91 1.60 -11.03 -16.70
C GLU A 91 0.20 -11.28 -17.27
N PHE A 92 -0.83 -11.40 -16.42
CA PHE A 92 -2.21 -11.58 -16.89
C PHE A 92 -2.75 -10.35 -17.63
N VAL A 93 -2.38 -9.15 -17.21
CA VAL A 93 -2.72 -7.92 -17.94
C VAL A 93 -2.13 -7.95 -19.35
N LYS A 94 -0.85 -8.33 -19.50
CA LYS A 94 -0.20 -8.48 -20.82
C LYS A 94 -0.84 -9.56 -21.69
N GLU A 95 -1.33 -10.65 -21.08
CA GLU A 95 -2.11 -11.67 -21.76
C GLU A 95 -3.44 -11.07 -22.26
N GLY A 96 -4.15 -10.34 -21.41
CA GLY A 96 -5.40 -9.66 -21.75
C GLY A 96 -5.27 -8.63 -22.86
N GLU A 97 -4.20 -7.84 -22.85
CA GLU A 97 -3.90 -6.86 -23.91
C GLU A 97 -3.74 -7.51 -25.30
N LYS A 98 -3.35 -8.80 -25.35
CA LYS A 98 -3.18 -9.56 -26.59
C LYS A 98 -4.42 -10.34 -26.98
N GLU A 99 -5.11 -10.94 -26.02
CA GLU A 99 -6.20 -11.89 -26.28
C GLU A 99 -7.59 -11.22 -26.38
N ILE A 100 -7.81 -10.09 -25.71
CA ILE A 100 -9.14 -9.44 -25.68
C ILE A 100 -9.36 -8.62 -26.95
N LEU A 101 -10.19 -9.15 -27.84
CA LEU A 101 -10.53 -8.49 -29.11
C LEU A 101 -11.63 -7.42 -28.98
N ASN A 102 -12.45 -7.49 -27.94
CA ASN A 102 -13.54 -6.54 -27.74
C ASN A 102 -12.98 -5.20 -27.23
N SER A 103 -13.19 -4.13 -28.00
CA SER A 103 -12.61 -2.81 -27.71
C SER A 103 -12.94 -2.26 -26.32
N LYS A 104 -14.18 -2.43 -25.85
CA LYS A 104 -14.59 -1.96 -24.52
C LYS A 104 -13.84 -2.69 -23.41
N ARG A 105 -13.71 -4.02 -23.50
CA ARG A 105 -12.98 -4.84 -22.52
C ARG A 105 -11.47 -4.65 -22.60
N ALA A 106 -10.92 -4.46 -23.80
CA ALA A 106 -9.51 -4.13 -23.99
C ALA A 106 -9.15 -2.79 -23.32
N ALA A 107 -10.02 -1.78 -23.44
CA ALA A 107 -9.84 -0.50 -22.75
C ALA A 107 -9.82 -0.65 -21.22
N MET A 108 -10.65 -1.54 -20.65
CA MET A 108 -10.65 -1.84 -19.22
C MET A 108 -9.34 -2.50 -18.76
N ILE A 109 -8.76 -3.41 -19.56
CA ILE A 109 -7.45 -3.99 -19.24
C ILE A 109 -6.34 -2.92 -19.23
N VAL A 110 -6.37 -1.97 -20.17
CA VAL A 110 -5.40 -0.86 -20.18
C VAL A 110 -5.55 0.02 -18.93
N GLU A 111 -6.78 0.26 -18.46
CA GLU A 111 -7.03 0.99 -17.21
C GLU A 111 -6.50 0.21 -16.00
N ILE A 112 -6.78 -1.09 -15.92
CA ILE A 112 -6.27 -1.98 -14.87
C ILE A 112 -4.73 -1.98 -14.87
N SER A 113 -4.10 -2.02 -16.04
CA SER A 113 -2.64 -1.97 -16.21
C SER A 113 -2.06 -0.73 -15.53
N LYS A 114 -2.65 0.44 -15.76
CA LYS A 114 -2.23 1.71 -15.14
C LYS A 114 -2.40 1.67 -13.63
N LYS A 115 -3.57 1.23 -13.15
CA LYS A 115 -3.85 1.13 -11.70
C LYS A 115 -2.92 0.17 -10.99
N ILE A 116 -2.54 -0.95 -11.63
CA ILE A 116 -1.59 -1.92 -11.07
C ILE A 116 -0.17 -1.34 -10.97
N ILE A 117 0.27 -0.56 -11.96
CA ILE A 117 1.56 0.13 -11.90
C ILE A 117 1.54 1.16 -10.77
N GLU A 118 0.48 1.97 -10.68
CA GLU A 118 0.33 2.95 -9.60
C GLU A 118 0.27 2.29 -8.21
N TYR A 119 -0.43 1.17 -8.09
CA TYR A 119 -0.49 0.37 -6.86
C TYR A 119 0.88 -0.14 -6.44
N ASP A 120 1.66 -0.69 -7.39
CA ASP A 120 3.01 -1.20 -7.15
C ASP A 120 3.97 -0.08 -6.73
N ASP A 121 3.97 1.04 -7.46
CA ASP A 121 4.82 2.19 -7.15
C ASP A 121 4.49 2.77 -5.77
N SER A 122 3.20 2.85 -5.44
CA SER A 122 2.72 3.32 -4.14
C SER A 122 3.15 2.40 -3.00
N PHE A 123 3.06 1.08 -3.18
CA PHE A 123 3.53 0.11 -2.20
C PHE A 123 5.05 0.18 -2.02
N ASN A 124 5.82 0.29 -3.10
CA ASN A 124 7.28 0.46 -3.02
C ASN A 124 7.67 1.76 -2.28
N ASN A 125 6.88 2.82 -2.40
CA ASN A 125 7.08 4.05 -1.65
C ASN A 125 6.81 3.84 -0.15
N VAL A 126 5.70 3.19 0.20
CA VAL A 126 5.36 2.80 1.58
C VAL A 126 6.46 1.96 2.23
N PHE A 127 7.00 0.97 1.50
CA PHE A 127 8.14 0.16 1.95
C PHE A 127 9.37 1.01 2.26
N LYS A 128 9.77 1.90 1.35
CA LYS A 128 10.92 2.80 1.56
C LYS A 128 10.74 3.71 2.76
N LEU A 129 9.58 4.35 2.88
CA LEU A 129 9.26 5.23 4.01
C LEU A 129 9.35 4.48 5.33
N LYS A 130 8.80 3.26 5.38
CA LYS A 130 8.81 2.43 6.58
C LYS A 130 10.23 2.06 7.01
N ASN A 131 11.05 1.57 6.09
CA ASN A 131 12.45 1.21 6.37
C ASN A 131 13.29 2.42 6.76
N GLU A 132 13.08 3.57 6.13
CA GLU A 132 13.74 4.82 6.53
C GLU A 132 13.35 5.21 7.96
N CYS A 133 12.06 5.17 8.31
CA CYS A 133 11.61 5.44 9.67
C CYS A 133 12.22 4.48 10.70
N GLU A 134 12.34 3.19 10.38
CA GLU A 134 12.95 2.20 11.27
C GLU A 134 14.45 2.42 11.48
N SER A 135 15.20 2.68 10.39
CA SER A 135 16.62 3.01 10.46
C SER A 135 16.84 4.29 11.29
N LEU A 136 16.12 5.38 10.99
CA LEU A 136 16.21 6.63 11.74
C LEU A 136 15.85 6.46 13.22
N THR A 137 14.86 5.63 13.52
CA THR A 137 14.46 5.32 14.91
C THR A 137 15.58 4.59 15.64
N LYS A 138 16.16 3.57 15.00
CA LYS A 138 17.20 2.72 15.60
C LYS A 138 18.53 3.46 15.75
N GLU A 139 18.98 4.10 14.69
CA GLU A 139 20.35 4.65 14.58
C GLU A 139 20.50 6.01 15.25
N ILE A 140 19.43 6.81 15.29
CA ILE A 140 19.50 8.18 15.80
C ILE A 140 18.54 8.38 16.97
N LEU A 141 17.23 8.17 16.79
CA LEU A 141 16.24 8.54 17.81
C LEU A 141 16.46 7.80 19.14
N ASN A 142 16.70 6.48 19.08
CA ASN A 142 16.97 5.66 20.26
C ASN A 142 18.32 5.98 20.89
N VAL A 143 19.36 6.20 20.08
CA VAL A 143 20.72 6.50 20.55
C VAL A 143 20.74 7.86 21.25
N LYS A 144 20.30 8.91 20.56
CA LYS A 144 20.26 10.28 21.11
C LYS A 144 19.28 10.39 22.27
N GLY A 145 18.15 9.69 22.20
CA GLY A 145 17.20 9.61 23.31
C GLY A 145 17.81 8.99 24.58
N ALA A 146 18.60 7.92 24.45
CA ALA A 146 19.31 7.35 25.59
C ALA A 146 20.43 8.26 26.11
N GLU A 147 21.18 8.89 25.20
CA GLU A 147 22.26 9.84 25.53
C GLU A 147 21.74 11.03 26.34
N ILE A 148 20.63 11.64 25.92
CA ILE A 148 19.99 12.77 26.62
C ILE A 148 19.59 12.37 28.03
N VAL A 149 18.89 11.24 28.20
CA VAL A 149 18.44 10.77 29.53
C VAL A 149 19.63 10.53 30.44
N LYS A 150 20.66 9.82 29.96
CA LYS A 150 21.85 9.53 30.77
C LYS A 150 22.57 10.80 31.22
N LYS A 151 22.75 11.78 30.33
CA LYS A 151 23.40 13.05 30.67
C LYS A 151 22.58 13.87 31.66
N LEU A 152 21.24 13.83 31.56
CA LEU A 152 20.37 14.44 32.56
C LEU A 152 20.48 13.72 33.92
N GLU A 153 20.57 12.40 33.94
CA GLU A 153 20.80 11.63 35.18
C GLU A 153 22.14 11.99 35.82
N ASP A 154 23.20 12.21 35.03
CA ASP A 154 24.50 12.66 35.53
C ASP A 154 24.38 14.04 36.23
N ILE A 155 23.64 14.99 35.64
CA ILE A 155 23.36 16.29 36.28
C ILE A 155 22.51 16.10 37.54
N LEU A 156 21.49 15.23 37.51
CA LEU A 156 20.61 14.96 38.64
C LEU A 156 21.40 14.46 39.87
N LEU A 157 22.28 13.47 39.66
CA LEU A 157 23.11 12.88 40.71
C LEU A 157 24.14 13.88 41.27
N ALA A 158 24.72 14.72 40.41
CA ALA A 158 25.61 15.80 40.85
C ALA A 158 24.85 16.82 41.72
N SER A 159 23.64 17.21 41.30
CA SER A 159 22.79 18.16 42.01
C SER A 159 22.35 17.62 43.38
N GLU A 160 22.03 16.33 43.47
CA GLU A 160 21.72 15.65 44.73
C GLU A 160 22.91 15.69 45.69
N LYS A 161 24.11 15.35 45.20
CA LYS A 161 25.35 15.36 46.00
C LYS A 161 25.68 16.76 46.52
N ASP A 162 25.50 17.78 45.68
CA ASP A 162 25.79 19.17 46.01
C ASP A 162 24.64 19.85 46.80
N LYS A 163 23.52 19.13 47.03
CA LYS A 163 22.29 19.61 47.68
C LYS A 163 21.68 20.82 46.98
N ASP A 164 21.84 20.89 45.66
CA ASP A 164 21.23 21.91 44.82
C ASP A 164 19.81 21.47 44.41
N PHE A 165 18.85 21.77 45.28
CA PHE A 165 17.46 21.36 45.11
C PHE A 165 16.76 22.03 43.92
N ALA A 166 17.23 23.21 43.49
CA ALA A 166 16.66 23.91 42.34
C ALA A 166 16.98 23.15 41.04
N ILE A 167 18.28 22.90 40.80
CA ILE A 167 18.74 22.11 39.65
C ILE A 167 18.16 20.70 39.68
N TYR A 168 18.15 20.06 40.85
CA TYR A 168 17.56 18.72 41.00
C TYR A 168 16.10 18.67 40.52
N SER A 169 15.28 19.63 40.95
CA SER A 169 13.86 19.70 40.59
C SER A 169 13.66 19.91 39.09
N ASP A 170 14.41 20.83 38.48
CA ASP A 170 14.28 21.10 37.05
C ASP A 170 14.79 19.96 36.18
N VAL A 171 15.90 19.31 36.55
CA VAL A 171 16.41 18.12 35.85
C VAL A 171 15.44 16.96 35.96
N ALA A 172 14.87 16.70 37.14
CA ALA A 172 13.87 15.64 37.32
C ALA A 172 12.63 15.87 36.45
N ASN A 173 12.16 17.11 36.35
CA ASN A 173 11.06 17.47 35.47
C ASN A 173 11.45 17.41 33.98
N ALA A 174 12.68 17.75 33.62
CA ALA A 174 13.19 17.59 32.25
C ALA A 174 13.18 16.10 31.86
N ILE A 175 13.73 15.21 32.69
CA ILE A 175 13.70 13.75 32.46
C ILE A 175 12.25 13.27 32.27
N LYS A 176 11.34 13.63 33.17
CA LYS A 176 9.92 13.27 33.07
C LYS A 176 9.30 13.70 31.74
N ASN A 177 9.46 14.97 31.36
CA ASN A 177 8.91 15.49 30.10
C ASN A 177 9.53 14.81 28.88
N PHE A 178 10.84 14.53 28.91
CA PHE A 178 11.49 13.84 27.80
C PHE A 178 11.04 12.37 27.67
N LEU A 179 10.78 11.68 28.78
CA LEU A 179 10.19 10.34 28.73
C LEU A 179 8.76 10.38 28.16
N LEU A 180 7.99 11.44 28.44
CA LEU A 180 6.68 11.66 27.81
C LEU A 180 6.78 11.91 26.31
N VAL A 181 7.77 12.70 25.85
CA VAL A 181 8.09 12.84 24.41
C VAL A 181 8.30 11.47 23.78
N ARG A 182 9.16 10.64 24.39
CA ARG A 182 9.48 9.30 23.87
C ARG A 182 8.26 8.38 23.87
N LEU A 183 7.43 8.42 24.92
CA LEU A 183 6.21 7.61 25.00
C LEU A 183 5.22 8.00 23.91
N SER A 184 4.91 9.30 23.80
CA SER A 184 3.96 9.82 22.81
C SER A 184 4.46 9.61 21.38
N ALA A 185 5.76 9.79 21.11
CA ALA A 185 6.37 9.45 19.83
C ALA A 185 6.17 7.96 19.47
N ASN A 186 6.47 7.04 20.40
CA ASN A 186 6.29 5.60 20.17
C ASN A 186 4.81 5.23 19.97
N LYS A 187 3.90 5.87 20.70
CA LYS A 187 2.45 5.69 20.48
C LYS A 187 2.09 6.12 19.07
N PHE A 188 2.46 7.33 18.64
CA PHE A 188 2.21 7.82 17.29
C PHE A 188 2.75 6.87 16.21
N PHE A 189 3.98 6.37 16.36
CA PHE A 189 4.59 5.44 15.38
C PHE A 189 3.85 4.10 15.26
N LYS A 190 3.10 3.71 16.29
CA LYS A 190 2.32 2.46 16.32
C LYS A 190 0.86 2.68 15.94
N SER A 191 0.24 3.73 16.49
CA SER A 191 -1.19 3.99 16.45
C SER A 191 -1.59 4.88 15.28
N ASN A 192 -0.65 5.67 14.75
CA ASN A 192 -0.87 6.68 13.72
C ASN A 192 -1.83 7.81 14.14
N TYR A 193 -2.15 7.95 15.42
CA TYR A 193 -3.03 9.02 15.90
C TYR A 193 -2.26 10.34 16.03
N LYS A 194 -2.74 11.38 15.34
CA LYS A 194 -2.10 12.69 15.32
C LYS A 194 -2.05 13.33 16.71
N GLU A 195 -3.01 12.99 17.56
CA GLU A 195 -3.09 13.40 18.96
C GLU A 195 -1.84 12.98 19.76
N ASP A 196 -1.26 11.81 19.45
CA ASP A 196 -0.02 11.35 20.07
C ASP A 196 1.19 12.18 19.58
N LEU A 197 1.21 12.58 18.30
CA LEU A 197 2.23 13.49 17.76
C LEU A 197 2.13 14.86 18.41
N ASP A 198 0.93 15.41 18.54
CA ASP A 198 0.69 16.70 19.20
C ASP A 198 1.10 16.64 20.68
N SER A 199 0.76 15.55 21.38
CA SER A 199 1.17 15.30 22.77
C SER A 199 2.70 15.23 22.93
N SER A 200 3.39 14.59 21.97
CA SER A 200 4.86 14.54 21.93
C SER A 200 5.45 15.95 21.78
N ASN A 201 4.89 16.76 20.88
CA ASN A 201 5.35 18.13 20.65
C ASN A 201 5.12 19.03 21.88
N VAL A 202 3.98 18.91 22.57
CA VAL A 202 3.72 19.64 23.82
C VAL A 202 4.72 19.25 24.90
N SER A 203 4.95 17.94 25.09
CA SER A 203 5.94 17.45 26.06
C SER A 203 7.36 17.93 25.72
N LEU A 204 7.67 18.10 24.43
CA LEU A 204 8.95 18.60 23.97
C LEU A 204 9.15 20.08 24.32
N LEU A 205 8.08 20.89 24.27
CA LEU A 205 8.12 22.28 24.74
C LEU A 205 8.42 22.33 26.24
N HIS A 206 7.71 21.55 27.05
CA HIS A 206 7.95 21.50 28.51
C HIS A 206 9.33 20.95 28.86
N PHE A 207 9.84 19.97 28.10
CA PHE A 207 11.21 19.52 28.23
C PHE A 207 12.20 20.67 28.01
N LYS A 208 12.03 21.41 26.90
CA LYS A 208 12.90 22.52 26.56
C LYS A 208 12.87 23.61 27.63
N GLU A 209 11.68 24.00 28.11
CA GLU A 209 11.53 24.98 29.19
C GLU A 209 12.32 24.58 30.43
N ARG A 210 12.21 23.32 30.88
CA ARG A 210 12.97 22.84 32.03
C ARG A 210 14.47 22.77 31.76
N LEU A 211 14.87 22.31 30.58
CA LEU A 211 16.27 22.27 30.17
C LEU A 211 16.87 23.68 30.17
N ASP A 212 16.16 24.69 29.67
CA ASP A 212 16.62 26.07 29.66
C ASP A 212 16.82 26.62 31.09
N GLU A 213 15.97 26.26 32.06
CA GLU A 213 16.20 26.60 33.48
C GLU A 213 17.45 25.93 34.05
N VAL A 214 17.66 24.62 33.79
CA VAL A 214 18.89 23.91 34.17
C VAL A 214 20.13 24.64 33.63
N GLY A 215 20.10 25.08 32.37
CA GLY A 215 21.20 25.81 31.74
C GLY A 215 21.55 27.14 32.43
N LYS A 216 20.57 27.83 33.01
CA LYS A 216 20.79 29.10 33.74
C LYS A 216 21.42 28.90 35.12
N GLU A 217 21.14 27.76 35.75
CA GLU A 217 21.57 27.47 37.12
C GLU A 217 22.95 26.80 37.18
N LEU A 218 23.37 26.14 36.10
CA LEU A 218 24.68 25.49 36.00
C LEU A 218 25.85 26.48 36.04
N LYS A 219 26.77 26.28 36.99
CA LYS A 219 27.93 27.16 37.22
C LYS A 219 29.28 26.51 36.90
N THR A 220 29.34 25.19 36.87
CA THR A 220 30.58 24.45 36.65
C THR A 220 30.88 24.30 35.17
N SER A 221 32.16 24.36 34.78
CA SER A 221 32.58 24.15 33.39
C SER A 221 32.15 22.78 32.87
N GLU A 222 32.19 21.75 33.72
CA GLU A 222 31.73 20.41 33.37
C GLU A 222 30.22 20.33 33.19
N GLY A 223 29.43 20.97 34.07
CA GLY A 223 27.98 21.02 33.92
C GLY A 223 27.55 21.73 32.64
N LEU A 224 28.18 22.87 32.31
CA LEU A 224 27.94 23.60 31.06
C LEU A 224 28.32 22.77 29.82
N ARG A 225 29.37 21.95 29.91
CA ARG A 225 29.76 21.01 28.84
C ARG A 225 28.68 19.95 28.64
N ILE A 226 28.22 19.30 29.72
CA ILE A 226 27.15 18.29 29.66
C ILE A 226 25.85 18.90 29.12
N TYR A 227 25.52 20.13 29.53
CA TYR A 227 24.36 20.86 29.01
C TYR A 227 24.46 21.10 27.50
N SER A 228 25.59 21.63 27.01
CA SER A 228 25.81 21.85 25.58
C SER A 228 25.67 20.56 24.77
N ASP A 229 26.18 19.47 25.32
CA ASP A 229 26.09 18.12 24.79
C ASP A 229 24.64 17.61 24.69
N ILE A 230 23.81 17.89 25.71
CA ILE A 230 22.37 17.58 25.71
C ILE A 230 21.66 18.39 24.62
N VAL A 231 21.93 19.69 24.54
CA VAL A 231 21.33 20.59 23.55
C VAL A 231 21.63 20.12 22.13
N ALA A 232 22.89 19.79 21.82
CA ALA A 232 23.29 19.26 20.52
C ALA A 232 22.58 17.92 20.21
N SER A 233 22.52 17.00 21.17
CA SER A 233 21.81 15.73 21.01
C SER A 233 20.31 15.93 20.79
N MET A 234 19.72 16.93 21.43
CA MET A 234 18.31 17.28 21.30
C MET A 234 18.01 17.88 19.92
N GLU A 235 18.91 18.69 19.35
CA GLU A 235 18.74 19.18 17.98
C GLU A 235 18.70 18.03 16.96
N GLU A 236 19.63 17.08 17.07
CA GLU A 236 19.66 15.88 16.24
C GLU A 236 18.39 15.02 16.44
N TYR A 237 17.98 14.81 17.70
CA TYR A 237 16.76 14.08 18.03
C TYR A 237 15.53 14.74 17.42
N LYS A 238 15.37 16.06 17.59
CA LYS A 238 14.21 16.82 17.09
C LYS A 238 14.14 16.79 15.56
N LYS A 239 15.27 16.99 14.89
CA LYS A 239 15.35 16.93 13.43
C LYS A 239 14.92 15.54 12.93
N THR A 240 15.45 14.49 13.52
CA THR A 240 15.13 13.11 13.18
C THR A 240 13.66 12.79 13.46
N PHE A 241 13.15 13.17 14.63
CA PHE A 241 11.75 13.00 14.99
C PHE A 241 10.80 13.67 13.99
N SER A 242 11.15 14.87 13.51
CA SER A 242 10.37 15.58 12.49
C SER A 242 10.37 14.84 11.14
N VAL A 243 11.50 14.26 10.73
CA VAL A 243 11.59 13.48 9.48
C VAL A 243 10.74 12.22 9.59
N ILE A 244 10.90 11.45 10.67
CA ILE A 244 10.10 10.24 10.92
C ILE A 244 8.61 10.60 10.93
N SER A 245 8.23 11.68 11.61
CA SER A 245 6.82 12.06 11.72
C SER A 245 6.21 12.45 10.37
N ALA A 246 6.95 13.19 9.54
CA ALA A 246 6.50 13.53 8.19
C ALA A 246 6.39 12.27 7.30
N ASN A 247 7.34 11.36 7.40
CA ASN A 247 7.31 10.10 6.65
C ASN A 247 6.16 9.19 7.10
N GLN A 248 5.86 9.14 8.40
CA GLN A 248 4.73 8.39 8.93
C GLN A 248 3.38 8.94 8.42
N LEU A 249 3.22 10.26 8.38
CA LEU A 249 2.01 10.89 7.82
C LEU A 249 1.85 10.61 6.32
N LYS A 250 2.95 10.66 5.55
CA LYS A 250 2.92 10.27 4.13
C LYS A 250 2.58 8.79 3.94
N PHE A 251 3.15 7.93 4.77
CA PHE A 251 2.87 6.49 4.77
C PHE A 251 1.37 6.24 4.98
N MET A 252 0.75 6.90 5.96
CA MET A 252 -0.69 6.80 6.21
C MET A 252 -1.53 7.30 5.04
N ASP A 253 -1.14 8.44 4.45
CA ASP A 253 -1.85 9.03 3.31
C ASP A 253 -1.84 8.09 2.10
N ILE A 254 -0.69 7.51 1.74
CA ILE A 254 -0.59 6.57 0.62
C ILE A 254 -1.45 5.32 0.87
N ILE A 255 -1.46 4.80 2.10
CA ILE A 255 -2.29 3.65 2.44
C ILE A 255 -3.77 3.97 2.27
N GLU A 256 -4.24 5.06 2.87
CA GLU A 256 -5.66 5.38 2.92
C GLU A 256 -6.19 5.93 1.60
N ASN A 257 -5.44 6.82 0.96
CA ASN A 257 -5.89 7.53 -0.21
C ASN A 257 -5.49 6.89 -1.53
N THR A 258 -4.56 5.92 -1.53
CA THR A 258 -4.11 5.24 -2.74
C THR A 258 -4.32 3.74 -2.66
N LEU A 259 -3.61 3.02 -1.78
CA LEU A 259 -3.65 1.54 -1.75
C LEU A 259 -5.03 0.98 -1.37
N ASN A 260 -5.72 1.61 -0.39
CA ASN A 260 -7.06 1.22 0.04
C ASN A 260 -8.14 1.53 -0.99
N LYS A 261 -7.88 2.40 -1.98
CA LYS A 261 -8.83 2.73 -3.07
C LYS A 261 -8.53 1.95 -4.35
N LEU A 262 -7.28 1.95 -4.80
CA LEU A 262 -6.86 1.23 -6.00
C LEU A 262 -7.07 -0.27 -5.88
N GLY A 263 -6.78 -0.85 -4.71
CA GLY A 263 -6.93 -2.29 -4.48
C GLY A 263 -8.35 -2.81 -4.76
N PRO A 264 -9.41 -2.22 -4.17
CA PRO A 264 -10.80 -2.50 -4.55
C PRO A 264 -11.12 -2.19 -6.01
N GLU A 265 -10.73 -1.02 -6.52
CA GLU A 265 -11.05 -0.62 -7.90
C GLU A 265 -10.48 -1.53 -8.98
N ILE A 266 -9.37 -2.21 -8.70
CA ILE A 266 -8.79 -3.23 -9.58
C ILE A 266 -9.51 -4.58 -9.44
N ALA A 267 -10.06 -4.86 -8.24
CA ALA A 267 -10.72 -6.12 -7.93
C ALA A 267 -12.17 -6.16 -8.44
N ASP A 268 -12.83 -5.01 -8.55
CA ASP A 268 -14.21 -4.84 -9.01
C ASP A 268 -14.31 -4.74 -10.55
#